data_AF-A0A1I7D4X6-F1
#
_entry.id   AF-A0A1I7D4X6-F1
#
_cell.length_a   1.000
_cell.length_b   1.000
_cell.length_c   1.000
_cell.angle_alpha   90.00
_cell.angle_beta   90.00
_cell.angle_gamma   90.00
#
_symmetry.space_group_name_H-M   'P 1'
#
loop_
_entity.id
_entity.type
_entity.pdbx_description
1 polymer ?
#
loop_
_entity_poly.entity_id
_entity_poly.type
_entity_poly.pdbx_seq_one_letter_code
_entity_poly.pdbx_strand_id
1 'polypeptide(L)'
;MAALGLMGILCAPLAGSFSDRQGPFRMVVFGVILMLLAWAVFWGWNSMPGMVVGILLLDAGEQCVLIANQHTIYSLRPDARNRLNTLFMCVMFIGGACGSLTATWLWETIHSWPLISSTGAGLVIMGMWIAIRRKYSGPYSGT
;
A
#
# COMPACT_ATOMS: atom_id res chain seq x y z
N MET A 1 2.18 -15.32 -17.28
CA MET A 1 2.78 -14.20 -16.51
C MET A 1 3.13 -12.98 -17.38
N ALA A 2 3.51 -13.12 -18.65
CA ALA A 2 3.78 -11.95 -19.53
C ALA A 2 2.54 -11.09 -19.86
N ALA A 3 1.32 -11.65 -19.85
CA ALA A 3 0.08 -10.91 -20.12
C ALA A 3 -0.32 -9.93 -19.00
N LEU A 4 0.05 -10.22 -17.74
CA LEU A 4 -0.18 -9.33 -16.60
C LEU A 4 0.77 -8.12 -16.62
N GLY A 5 1.98 -8.30 -17.18
CA GLY A 5 2.95 -7.22 -17.36
C GLY A 5 2.59 -6.22 -18.47
N LEU A 6 1.81 -6.63 -19.47
CA LEU A 6 1.44 -5.76 -20.61
C LEU A 6 0.22 -4.85 -20.31
N MET A 7 -0.71 -5.27 -19.45
CA MET A 7 -1.90 -4.46 -19.10
C MET A 7 -1.57 -3.33 -18.12
N GLY A 8 -0.51 -3.47 -17.30
CA GLY A 8 0.02 -2.37 -16.46
C GLY A 8 0.57 -1.18 -17.28
N ILE A 9 0.94 -1.42 -18.55
CA ILE A 9 1.45 -0.39 -19.47
C ILE A 9 0.32 0.56 -19.93
N LEU A 10 -0.93 0.06 -19.96
CA LEU A 10 -2.19 0.79 -20.18
C LEU A 10 -2.43 1.97 -19.22
N CYS A 11 -2.28 1.71 -17.92
CA CYS A 11 -2.68 2.66 -16.86
C CYS A 11 -1.55 3.61 -16.45
N ALA A 12 -0.32 3.34 -16.89
CA ALA A 12 0.88 4.15 -16.60
C ALA A 12 0.81 5.64 -17.03
N PRO A 13 0.11 6.08 -18.10
CA PRO A 13 0.19 7.48 -18.54
C PRO A 13 -0.57 8.46 -17.65
N LEU A 14 -1.54 8.02 -16.84
CA LEU A 14 -2.35 8.92 -15.99
C LEU A 14 -1.64 9.33 -14.69
N ALA A 15 -0.65 8.55 -14.23
CA ALA A 15 0.13 8.86 -13.03
C ALA A 15 1.41 9.68 -13.32
N GLY A 16 1.81 9.79 -14.59
CA GLY A 16 3.11 10.35 -14.99
C GLY A 16 3.24 11.87 -14.86
N SER A 17 2.17 12.65 -15.05
CA SER A 17 2.28 14.12 -15.09
C SER A 17 2.41 14.79 -13.72
N PHE A 18 2.34 14.03 -12.60
CA PHE A 18 2.48 14.56 -11.24
C PHE A 18 3.79 14.17 -10.53
N SER A 19 4.63 13.34 -11.15
CA SER A 19 5.74 12.64 -10.49
C SER A 19 7.07 13.44 -10.41
N ASP A 20 7.26 14.44 -11.27
CA ASP A 20 8.62 14.84 -11.68
C ASP A 20 9.47 15.66 -10.66
N ARG A 21 9.07 15.81 -9.39
CA ARG A 21 9.81 16.68 -8.45
C ARG A 21 9.74 16.36 -6.95
N GLN A 22 9.27 15.17 -6.56
CA GLN A 22 8.30 15.14 -5.45
C GLN A 22 8.57 14.20 -4.23
N GLY A 23 9.76 13.62 -4.00
CA GLY A 23 10.17 13.07 -2.68
C GLY A 23 9.40 11.83 -2.10
N PRO A 24 9.95 11.12 -1.09
CA PRO A 24 9.45 9.81 -0.65
C PRO A 24 7.99 9.81 -0.15
N PHE A 25 7.57 10.90 0.51
CA PHE A 25 6.21 11.00 1.07
C PHE A 25 5.12 11.00 -0.02
N ARG A 26 5.37 11.63 -1.18
CA ARG A 26 4.34 11.70 -2.23
C ARG A 26 4.19 10.37 -2.97
N MET A 27 5.25 9.56 -3.05
CA MET A 27 5.17 8.18 -3.51
C MET A 27 4.31 7.32 -2.57
N VAL A 28 4.42 7.55 -1.25
CA VAL A 28 3.52 6.89 -0.27
C VAL A 28 2.06 7.31 -0.48
N VAL A 29 1.78 8.61 -0.65
CA VAL A 29 0.42 9.11 -0.92
C VAL A 29 -0.16 8.47 -2.18
N PHE A 30 0.63 8.42 -3.26
CA PHE A 30 0.22 7.81 -4.52
C PHE A 30 -0.12 6.32 -4.35
N GLY A 31 0.75 5.56 -3.70
CA GLY A 31 0.50 4.14 -3.43
C GLY A 31 -0.74 3.92 -2.55
N VAL A 32 -0.96 4.76 -1.54
CA VAL A 32 -2.18 4.73 -0.71
C VAL A 32 -3.43 4.98 -1.53
N ILE A 33 -3.42 5.95 -2.45
CA ILE A 33 -4.57 6.22 -3.34
C ILE A 33 -4.89 4.99 -4.19
N LEU A 34 -3.88 4.35 -4.78
CA LEU A 34 -4.06 3.12 -5.56
C LEU A 34 -4.67 1.99 -4.71
N MET A 35 -4.18 1.80 -3.49
CA MET A 35 -4.73 0.80 -2.57
C MET A 35 -6.19 1.10 -2.18
N LEU A 36 -6.55 2.36 -1.95
CA LEU A 36 -7.94 2.73 -1.65
C LEU A 36 -8.87 2.51 -2.84
N LEU A 37 -8.39 2.80 -4.07
CA LEU A 37 -9.13 2.48 -5.29
C LEU A 37 -9.33 0.96 -5.44
N ALA A 38 -8.31 0.15 -5.13
CA ALA A 38 -8.42 -1.30 -5.12
C ALA A 38 -9.51 -1.78 -4.13
N TRP A 39 -9.52 -1.27 -2.90
CA TRP A 39 -10.53 -1.63 -1.91
C TRP A 39 -11.94 -1.17 -2.30
N ALA A 40 -12.09 -0.02 -2.97
CA ALA A 40 -13.37 0.41 -3.53
C ALA A 40 -13.86 -0.52 -4.64
N VAL A 41 -12.94 -1.00 -5.50
CA VAL A 41 -13.23 -2.01 -6.52
C VAL A 41 -13.68 -3.33 -5.86
N PHE A 42 -12.98 -3.80 -4.83
CA PHE A 42 -13.37 -5.02 -4.11
C PHE A 42 -14.73 -4.89 -3.42
N TRP A 43 -15.05 -3.71 -2.88
CA TRP A 43 -16.35 -3.46 -2.25
C TRP A 43 -17.51 -3.51 -3.25
N GLY A 44 -17.35 -2.90 -4.43
CA GLY A 44 -18.43 -2.72 -5.42
C GLY A 44 -18.53 -3.80 -6.49
N TRP A 45 -17.43 -4.48 -6.83
CA TRP A 45 -17.38 -5.45 -7.93
C TRP A 45 -17.02 -6.86 -7.44
N ASN A 46 -18.05 -7.71 -7.31
CA ASN A 46 -17.93 -9.16 -7.12
C ASN A 46 -17.83 -9.93 -8.46
N SER A 47 -17.17 -9.34 -9.46
CA SER A 47 -16.95 -9.99 -10.76
C SER A 47 -15.49 -10.39 -10.94
N MET A 48 -15.24 -11.47 -11.66
CA MET A 48 -13.87 -11.94 -11.96
C MET A 48 -12.97 -10.84 -12.55
N PRO A 49 -13.40 -10.04 -13.54
CA PRO A 49 -12.59 -8.93 -14.05
C PRO A 49 -12.32 -7.85 -12.99
N GLY A 50 -13.32 -7.52 -12.16
CA GLY A 50 -13.16 -6.54 -11.08
C GLY A 50 -12.14 -6.98 -10.05
N MET A 51 -12.13 -8.27 -9.68
CA MET A 51 -11.11 -8.83 -8.78
C MET A 51 -9.71 -8.72 -9.36
N VAL A 52 -9.51 -9.05 -10.64
CA VAL A 52 -8.19 -8.91 -11.29
C VAL A 52 -7.71 -7.47 -11.26
N VAL A 53 -8.57 -6.51 -11.60
CA VAL A 53 -8.22 -5.08 -11.57
C VAL A 53 -7.88 -4.62 -10.15
N GLY A 54 -8.69 -5.01 -9.16
CA GLY A 54 -8.44 -4.66 -7.76
C GLY A 54 -7.10 -5.21 -7.26
N ILE A 55 -6.77 -6.47 -7.58
CA ILE A 55 -5.49 -7.09 -7.17
C ILE A 55 -4.31 -6.33 -7.79
N LEU A 56 -4.38 -5.99 -9.07
CA LEU A 56 -3.33 -5.24 -9.76
C LEU A 56 -3.12 -3.85 -9.16
N LEU A 57 -4.21 -3.14 -8.84
CA LEU A 57 -4.14 -1.83 -8.19
C LEU A 57 -3.55 -1.93 -6.79
N LEU A 58 -3.94 -2.95 -6.02
CA LEU A 58 -3.46 -3.17 -4.66
C LEU A 58 -1.95 -3.45 -4.66
N ASP A 59 -1.49 -4.36 -5.53
CA ASP A 59 -0.07 -4.72 -5.67
C ASP A 59 0.79 -3.52 -6.11
N ALA A 60 0.33 -2.77 -7.12
CA ALA A 60 1.02 -1.56 -7.56
C ALA A 60 1.13 -0.51 -6.44
N GLY A 61 0.04 -0.32 -5.68
CA GLY A 61 0.02 0.59 -4.54
C GLY A 61 0.97 0.18 -3.42
N GLU A 62 0.94 -1.09 -3.04
CA GLU A 62 1.83 -1.67 -2.02
C GLU A 62 3.30 -1.49 -2.41
N GLN A 63 3.66 -1.82 -3.66
CA GLN A 63 5.02 -1.67 -4.18
C GLN A 63 5.49 -0.22 -4.15
N CYS A 64 4.62 0.75 -4.48
CA CYS A 64 4.97 2.17 -4.39
C CYS A 64 5.31 2.57 -2.94
N VAL A 65 4.50 2.16 -1.96
CA VAL A 65 4.72 2.46 -0.54
C VAL A 65 5.96 1.74 -0.02
N LEU A 66 6.17 0.49 -0.41
CA LEU A 66 7.32 -0.33 -0.06
C LEU A 66 8.62 0.34 -0.48
N ILE A 67 8.74 0.69 -1.77
CA ILE A 67 9.93 1.32 -2.35
C ILE A 67 10.20 2.67 -1.67
N ALA A 68 9.16 3.48 -1.45
CA ALA A 68 9.29 4.77 -0.78
C ALA A 68 9.79 4.66 0.67
N ASN A 69 9.28 3.67 1.41
CA ASN A 69 9.69 3.39 2.79
C ASN A 69 11.12 2.86 2.85
N GLN A 70 11.47 1.92 1.96
CA GLN A 70 12.83 1.38 1.86
C GLN A 70 13.83 2.48 1.50
N HIS A 71 13.53 3.32 0.52
CA HIS A 71 14.37 4.46 0.15
C HIS A 71 14.61 5.39 1.35
N THR A 72 13.55 5.70 2.11
CA THR A 72 13.65 6.54 3.32
C THR A 72 14.49 5.87 4.41
N ILE A 73 14.25 4.60 4.72
CA ILE A 73 14.97 3.87 5.78
C ILE A 73 16.46 3.70 5.42
N TYR A 74 16.76 3.35 4.17
CA TYR A 74 18.12 3.09 3.72
C TYR A 74 18.95 4.35 3.48
N SER A 75 18.32 5.52 3.34
CA SER A 75 19.03 6.81 3.31
C SER A 75 19.49 7.25 4.71
N LEU A 76 18.82 6.84 5.79
CA LEU A 76 19.23 7.20 7.16
C LEU A 76 20.43 6.39 7.68
N ARG A 77 20.53 5.10 7.34
CA ARG A 77 21.59 4.20 7.83
C ARG A 77 22.08 3.25 6.73
N PRO A 78 22.88 3.75 5.77
CA PRO A 78 23.37 2.94 4.66
C PRO A 78 24.22 1.74 5.10
N ASP A 79 24.96 1.84 6.20
CA ASP A 79 25.84 0.78 6.70
C ASP A 79 25.09 -0.45 7.26
N ALA A 80 23.80 -0.29 7.61
CA ALA A 80 22.99 -1.34 8.23
C ALA A 80 21.87 -1.85 7.31
N ARG A 81 21.95 -1.60 5.99
CA ARG A 81 20.91 -1.93 5.01
C ARG A 81 20.40 -3.37 5.11
N ASN A 82 21.30 -4.36 5.21
CA ASN A 82 20.91 -5.76 5.25
C ASN A 82 20.06 -6.09 6.49
N ARG A 83 20.47 -5.61 7.67
CA ARG A 83 19.72 -5.82 8.92
C ARG A 83 18.38 -5.10 8.92
N LEU A 84 18.34 -3.87 8.38
CA LEU A 84 17.11 -3.10 8.26
C LEU A 84 16.12 -3.75 7.31
N ASN A 85 16.59 -4.31 6.19
CA ASN A 85 15.75 -5.06 5.26
C ASN A 85 15.10 -6.27 5.93
N THR A 86 15.87 -7.07 6.66
CA THR A 86 15.33 -8.24 7.37
C THR A 86 14.27 -7.83 8.39
N LEU A 87 14.56 -6.83 9.24
CA LEU A 87 13.58 -6.32 10.21
C LEU A 87 12.32 -5.80 9.52
N PHE A 88 12.48 -5.06 8.43
CA PHE A 88 11.37 -4.51 7.66
C PHE A 88 10.49 -5.63 7.10
N MET A 89 11.08 -6.64 6.47
CA MET A 89 10.35 -7.79 5.93
C MET A 89 9.68 -8.62 7.03
N CYS A 90 10.33 -8.82 8.19
CA CYS A 90 9.70 -9.49 9.33
C CYS A 90 8.42 -8.79 9.79
N VAL A 91 8.45 -7.45 9.91
CA VAL A 91 7.27 -6.67 10.29
C VAL A 91 6.18 -6.78 9.21
N MET A 92 6.55 -6.74 7.93
CA MET A 92 5.62 -6.92 6.81
C MET A 92 4.93 -8.30 6.86
N PHE A 93 5.69 -9.37 7.11
CA PHE A 93 5.12 -10.72 7.25
C PHE A 93 4.18 -10.85 8.44
N ILE A 94 4.54 -10.28 9.59
CA ILE A 94 3.66 -10.26 10.77
C ILE A 94 2.37 -9.50 10.44
N GLY A 95 2.48 -8.33 9.81
CA GLY A 95 1.32 -7.55 9.37
C GLY A 95 0.42 -8.34 8.41
N GLY A 96 1.01 -9.01 7.41
CA GLY A 96 0.30 -9.86 6.46
C GLY A 96 -0.39 -11.05 7.12
N ALA A 97 0.28 -11.72 8.07
CA ALA A 97 -0.31 -12.81 8.84
C ALA A 97 -1.51 -12.33 9.69
N CYS A 98 -1.37 -11.21 10.41
CA CYS A 98 -2.46 -10.62 11.18
C CYS A 98 -3.63 -10.19 10.28
N GLY A 99 -3.34 -9.59 9.13
CA GLY A 99 -4.35 -9.21 8.13
C GLY A 99 -5.11 -10.43 7.60
N SER A 100 -4.40 -11.50 7.24
CA SER A 100 -5.01 -12.74 6.78
C SER A 100 -5.87 -13.39 7.85
N LEU A 101 -5.40 -13.47 9.10
CA LEU A 101 -6.19 -14.00 10.22
C LEU A 101 -7.48 -13.20 10.43
N THR A 102 -7.38 -11.86 10.36
CA THR A 102 -8.53 -10.97 10.51
C THR A 102 -9.54 -11.17 9.38
N ALA A 103 -9.06 -11.28 8.13
CA ALA A 103 -9.92 -11.51 6.96
C ALA A 103 -10.64 -12.87 7.05
N THR A 104 -9.92 -13.94 7.39
CA THR A 104 -10.52 -15.28 7.58
C THR A 104 -11.56 -15.27 8.70
N TRP A 105 -11.25 -14.67 9.85
CA TRP A 105 -12.17 -14.58 10.97
C TRP A 105 -13.45 -13.79 10.63
N LEU A 106 -13.31 -12.68 9.91
CA LEU A 106 -14.45 -11.88 9.40
C LEU A 106 -15.31 -12.68 8.44
N TRP A 107 -14.69 -13.45 7.54
CA TRP A 107 -15.40 -14.31 6.60
C TRP A 107 -16.17 -15.41 7.32
N GLU A 108 -15.54 -16.14 8.25
CA GLU A 108 -16.17 -17.24 8.99
C GLU A 108 -17.31 -16.76 9.90
N THR A 109 -17.18 -15.58 10.51
CA THR A 109 -18.17 -15.08 11.46
C THR A 109 -19.36 -14.41 10.77
N ILE A 110 -19.10 -13.57 9.78
CA ILE A 110 -20.10 -12.63 9.23
C ILE A 110 -20.40 -12.93 7.75
N HIS A 111 -19.56 -13.71 7.06
CA HIS A 111 -19.70 -14.05 5.62
C HIS A 111 -19.87 -12.82 4.72
N SER A 112 -19.32 -11.67 5.13
CA SER A 112 -19.53 -10.38 4.46
C SER A 112 -18.26 -9.92 3.76
N TRP A 113 -18.26 -10.06 2.44
CA TRP A 113 -17.19 -9.56 1.57
C TRP A 113 -16.99 -8.03 1.67
N PRO A 114 -18.06 -7.21 1.70
CA PRO A 114 -17.90 -5.79 1.92
C PRO A 114 -17.15 -5.51 3.22
N LEU A 115 -17.52 -6.16 4.34
CA LEU A 115 -16.89 -5.89 5.63
C LEU A 115 -15.37 -6.11 5.60
N ILE A 116 -14.90 -7.20 4.98
CA ILE A 116 -13.46 -7.46 4.76
C ILE A 116 -12.83 -6.32 3.95
N SER A 117 -13.50 -5.88 2.89
CA SER A 117 -13.02 -4.80 2.02
C SER A 117 -12.92 -3.45 2.77
N SER A 118 -13.89 -3.13 3.63
CA SER A 118 -13.84 -1.93 4.49
C SER A 118 -12.76 -2.02 5.55
N THR A 119 -12.55 -3.19 6.16
CA THR A 119 -11.46 -3.39 7.13
C THR A 119 -10.10 -3.15 6.46
N GLY A 120 -9.90 -3.68 5.26
CA GLY A 120 -8.70 -3.43 4.46
C GLY A 120 -8.48 -1.95 4.16
N ALA A 121 -9.52 -1.26 3.68
CA ALA A 121 -9.47 0.19 3.45
C ALA A 121 -9.16 0.96 4.74
N GLY A 122 -9.75 0.56 5.88
CA GLY A 122 -9.52 1.16 7.19
C GLY A 122 -8.06 1.05 7.63
N LEU A 123 -7.42 -0.09 7.41
CA LEU A 123 -5.99 -0.29 7.71
C LEU A 123 -5.10 0.62 6.84
N VAL A 124 -5.41 0.77 5.56
CA VAL A 124 -4.69 1.68 4.65
C VAL A 124 -4.82 3.14 5.11
N ILE A 125 -6.03 3.57 5.48
CA ILE A 125 -6.28 4.92 6.03
C ILE A 125 -5.52 5.14 7.33
N MET A 126 -5.53 4.15 8.23
CA MET A 126 -4.79 4.21 9.50
C MET A 126 -3.28 4.36 9.25
N GLY A 127 -2.72 3.59 8.32
CA GLY A 127 -1.32 3.70 7.92
C GLY A 127 -0.98 5.09 7.38
N MET A 128 -1.84 5.64 6.52
CA MET A 128 -1.69 6.99 5.99
C MET A 128 -1.75 8.07 7.07
N TRP A 129 -2.66 7.92 8.03
CA TRP A 129 -2.78 8.84 9.16
C TRP A 129 -1.53 8.85 10.04
N ILE A 130 -0.93 7.67 10.30
CA ILE A 130 0.35 7.55 11.00
C ILE A 130 1.47 8.22 10.20
N ALA A 131 1.50 8.03 8.86
CA ALA A 131 2.49 8.65 7.99
C ALA A 131 2.39 10.19 8.03
N ILE A 132 1.18 10.75 7.99
CA ILE A 132 0.94 12.19 8.13
C ILE A 132 1.43 12.68 9.50
N ARG A 133 1.03 12.02 10.59
CA ARG A 133 1.45 12.40 11.95
C ARG A 133 2.96 12.44 12.09
N ARG A 134 3.67 11.42 11.58
CA ARG A 134 5.14 11.38 11.61
C ARG A 134 5.78 12.54 10.85
N LYS A 135 5.20 12.96 9.72
CA LYS A 135 5.68 14.11 8.96
C LYS A 135 5.53 15.43 9.74
N TYR A 136 4.41 15.60 10.45
CA TYR A 136 4.16 16.80 11.26
C TYR A 136 4.85 16.81 12.63
N SER A 137 5.19 15.64 13.18
CA SER A 137 5.91 15.51 14.45
C SER A 137 7.44 15.44 14.30
N GLY A 138 7.97 15.52 13.07
CA GLY A 138 9.41 15.61 12.85
C GLY A 138 9.98 16.94 13.34
N PRO A 139 11.22 17.00 13.88
CA PRO A 139 11.82 18.17 14.53
C PRO A 139 12.18 19.34 13.59
N TYR A 140 11.43 19.56 12.51
CA TYR A 140 11.55 20.72 11.62
C TYR A 140 10.26 21.57 11.61
N SER A 141 9.52 21.56 12.72
CA SER A 141 8.50 22.56 13.04
C SER A 141 9.11 23.74 13.82
N GLY A 142 10.25 24.22 13.35
CA GLY A 142 10.93 25.38 13.92
C GLY A 142 11.51 26.18 12.77
N THR A 143 11.01 27.42 12.65
CA THR A 143 11.75 28.56 12.12
C THR A 143 13.20 28.57 12.60
#